data_AF-A0A0P7H814-F1
#
_entry.id   AF-A0A0P7H814-F1
#
_cell.length_a   1.000
_cell.length_b   1.000
_cell.length_c   1.000
_cell.angle_alpha   90.00
_cell.angle_beta   90.00
_cell.angle_gamma   90.00
#
_symmetry.space_group_name_H-M   'P 1'
#
loop_
_entity.id
_entity.type
_entity.pdbx_description
1 polymer ?
#
loop_
_entity_poly.entity_id
_entity_poly.type
_entity_poly.pdbx_seq_one_letter_code
_entity_poly.pdbx_strand_id
1 'polypeptide(L)'
;MADPKHDDGARLDLGDEEQWVLHAALLQYLDERTDEATESTPDDHGFPDPPAGEDEPPAGEKSAAAIDLLDALEGEEPLRLDREALLLVRELLSEYLAGAPLRDRATCRSVLAAVRDEL
;
A
#
# COMPACT_ATOMS: atom_id res chain seq x y z
N MET A 1 -13.18 19.84 14.62
CA MET A 1 -13.04 20.38 13.26
C MET A 1 -11.75 19.84 12.69
N ALA A 2 -11.84 18.82 11.87
CA ALA A 2 -10.82 18.40 10.93
C ALA A 2 -11.62 17.80 9.79
N ASP A 3 -11.95 18.64 8.81
CA ASP A 3 -12.29 18.13 7.48
C ASP A 3 -10.93 17.96 6.82
N PRO A 4 -10.35 16.74 6.78
CA PRO A 4 -9.23 16.52 5.90
C PRO A 4 -9.81 16.74 4.50
N LYS A 5 -9.41 17.85 3.88
CA LYS A 5 -9.52 17.98 2.44
C LYS A 5 -8.71 16.81 1.90
N HIS A 6 -9.39 15.70 1.59
CA HIS A 6 -8.90 14.77 0.60
C HIS A 6 -8.68 15.64 -0.63
N ASP A 7 -7.40 15.98 -0.86
CA ASP A 7 -6.93 16.53 -2.11
C ASP A 7 -7.64 15.72 -3.21
N ASP A 8 -8.23 16.39 -4.21
CA ASP A 8 -8.99 15.73 -5.28
C ASP A 8 -8.05 14.72 -5.95
N GLY A 9 -8.08 13.47 -5.46
CA GLY A 9 -7.00 12.51 -5.64
C GLY A 9 -6.77 12.22 -7.11
N ALA A 10 -5.53 11.88 -7.45
CA ALA A 10 -5.18 11.43 -8.79
C ALA A 10 -6.05 10.24 -9.15
N ARG A 11 -6.70 10.33 -10.32
CA ARG A 11 -7.53 9.25 -10.83
C ARG A 11 -6.63 8.27 -11.55
N LEU A 12 -6.49 7.08 -11.00
CA LEU A 12 -5.68 6.02 -11.59
C LEU A 12 -6.58 5.16 -12.50
N ASP A 13 -6.50 5.37 -13.81
CA ASP A 13 -7.26 4.59 -14.80
C ASP A 13 -6.53 3.26 -15.08
N LEU A 14 -6.83 2.25 -14.26
CA LEU A 14 -6.27 0.90 -14.37
C LEU A 14 -7.20 -0.03 -15.17
N GLY A 15 -6.65 -0.79 -16.11
CA GLY A 15 -7.36 -1.90 -16.76
C GLY A 15 -7.48 -3.14 -15.85
N ASP A 16 -8.25 -4.14 -16.26
CA ASP A 16 -8.50 -5.37 -15.47
C ASP A 16 -7.22 -6.07 -15.02
N GLU A 17 -6.22 -6.18 -15.90
CA GLU A 17 -4.95 -6.84 -15.57
C GLU A 17 -4.13 -6.03 -14.55
N GLU A 18 -4.18 -4.72 -14.65
CA GLU A 18 -3.46 -3.80 -13.76
C GLU A 18 -4.09 -3.75 -12.38
N GLN A 19 -5.42 -3.73 -12.32
CA GLN A 19 -6.17 -3.89 -11.08
C GLN A 19 -5.84 -5.24 -10.42
N TRP A 20 -5.82 -6.34 -11.19
CA TRP A 20 -5.47 -7.65 -10.65
C TRP A 20 -4.07 -7.69 -10.02
N VAL A 21 -3.08 -7.07 -10.68
CA VAL A 21 -1.71 -7.03 -10.16
C VAL A 21 -1.60 -6.14 -8.92
N LEU A 22 -2.29 -5.00 -8.89
CA LEU A 22 -2.35 -4.16 -7.70
C LEU A 22 -3.03 -4.89 -6.53
N HIS A 23 -4.13 -5.58 -6.81
CA HIS A 23 -4.84 -6.42 -5.83
C HIS A 23 -3.93 -7.51 -5.26
N ALA A 24 -3.23 -8.27 -6.12
CA ALA A 24 -2.32 -9.33 -5.69
C ALA A 24 -1.16 -8.79 -4.84
N ALA A 25 -0.63 -7.62 -5.20
CA ALA A 25 0.43 -6.98 -4.44
C ALA A 25 -0.04 -6.49 -3.06
N LEU A 26 -1.26 -5.96 -2.96
CA LEU A 26 -1.87 -5.58 -1.69
C LEU A 26 -2.09 -6.78 -0.76
N LEU A 27 -2.60 -7.88 -1.30
CA LEU A 27 -2.79 -9.11 -0.51
C LEU A 27 -1.47 -9.65 0.01
N GLN A 28 -0.42 -9.69 -0.82
CA GLN A 28 0.90 -10.12 -0.39
C GLN A 28 1.45 -9.20 0.72
N TYR A 29 1.36 -7.89 0.54
CA TYR A 29 1.84 -6.92 1.54
C TYR A 29 1.11 -7.07 2.90
N LEU A 30 -0.20 -7.31 2.87
CA LEU A 30 -1.00 -7.54 4.10
C LEU A 30 -0.68 -8.89 4.75
N ASP A 31 -0.40 -9.92 3.97
CA ASP A 31 0.02 -11.24 4.45
C ASP A 31 1.35 -11.15 5.21
N GLU A 32 2.37 -10.53 4.60
CA GLU A 32 3.71 -10.36 5.20
C GLU A 32 3.66 -9.59 6.54
N ARG A 33 2.80 -8.56 6.63
CA ARG A 33 2.60 -7.80 7.88
C ARG A 33 1.77 -8.52 8.94
N THR A 34 0.92 -9.45 8.53
CA THR A 34 0.15 -10.27 9.46
C THR A 34 1.08 -11.28 10.15
N ASP A 35 2.03 -11.86 9.42
CA ASP A 35 3.05 -12.75 9.99
C ASP A 35 3.98 -12.00 10.98
N GLU A 36 4.51 -10.82 10.60
CA GLU A 36 5.38 -10.00 11.49
C GLU A 36 4.71 -9.60 12.82
N ALA A 37 3.40 -9.30 12.78
CA ALA A 37 2.63 -8.95 13.97
C ALA A 37 2.50 -10.12 14.96
N THR A 38 2.58 -11.36 14.47
CA THR A 38 2.51 -12.57 15.30
C THR A 38 3.88 -13.03 15.80
N GLU A 39 4.97 -12.79 15.05
CA GLU A 39 6.34 -13.10 15.47
C GLU A 39 6.91 -12.10 16.50
N SER A 40 6.34 -10.89 16.61
CA SER A 40 6.76 -9.86 17.58
C SER A 40 6.26 -10.07 19.02
N THR A 41 6.02 -11.31 19.46
CA THR A 41 5.96 -11.64 20.88
C THR A 41 7.23 -12.36 21.34
N PRO A 42 8.34 -11.64 21.58
CA PRO A 42 9.25 -12.08 22.62
C PRO A 42 8.55 -11.82 23.95
N ASP A 43 8.28 -12.90 24.67
CA ASP A 43 8.19 -12.91 26.13
C ASP A 43 9.44 -12.17 26.66
N ASP A 44 9.37 -10.87 26.96
CA ASP A 44 10.36 -10.26 27.85
C ASP A 44 9.84 -8.99 28.53
N HIS A 45 10.05 -8.99 29.84
CA HIS A 45 9.70 -7.95 30.76
C HIS A 45 10.55 -6.68 30.57
N GLY A 46 9.90 -5.52 30.41
CA GLY A 46 10.36 -4.31 31.08
C GLY A 46 10.84 -3.14 30.21
N PHE A 47 10.35 -1.97 30.60
CA PHE A 47 10.77 -0.60 30.25
C PHE A 47 10.30 -0.02 28.90
N PRO A 48 9.41 0.99 28.93
CA PRO A 48 9.25 1.91 27.81
C PRO A 48 10.27 3.05 27.93
N ASP A 49 11.06 3.27 26.89
CA ASP A 49 11.72 4.57 26.65
C ASP A 49 11.73 4.84 25.13
N PRO A 50 11.03 5.89 24.63
CA PRO A 50 11.24 6.51 23.32
C PRO A 50 12.28 7.65 23.48
N PRO A 51 12.87 8.30 22.44
CA PRO A 51 12.30 8.56 21.10
C PRO A 51 13.33 8.58 19.93
N ALA A 52 12.85 8.74 18.68
CA ALA A 52 13.47 9.48 17.55
C ALA A 52 13.21 8.79 16.20
N GLY A 53 12.17 9.28 15.52
CA GLY A 53 11.90 8.98 14.12
C GLY A 53 10.46 9.30 13.70
N GLU A 54 9.88 10.39 14.20
CA GLU A 54 8.52 10.83 13.80
C GLU A 54 8.51 11.36 12.37
N ASP A 55 8.47 10.45 11.40
CA ASP A 55 7.96 10.68 10.05
C ASP A 55 7.53 9.36 9.37
N GLU A 56 7.76 8.20 9.99
CA GLU A 56 7.26 6.92 9.50
C GLU A 56 5.93 6.59 10.21
N PRO A 57 4.79 6.50 9.49
CA PRO A 57 3.53 6.11 10.11
C PRO A 57 3.70 4.71 10.72
N PRO A 58 3.14 4.45 11.92
CA PRO A 58 3.20 3.14 12.55
C PRO A 58 2.77 2.05 11.57
N ALA A 59 3.39 0.88 11.64
CA ALA A 59 3.14 -0.19 10.68
C ALA A 59 1.65 -0.55 10.51
N GLY A 60 0.84 -0.36 11.57
CA GLY A 60 -0.61 -0.55 11.53
C GLY A 60 -1.39 0.50 10.72
N GLU A 61 -0.90 1.74 10.61
CA GLU A 61 -1.55 2.77 9.78
C GLU A 61 -1.36 2.50 8.29
N LYS A 62 -0.17 2.05 7.87
CA LYS A 62 0.06 1.65 6.46
C LYS A 62 -0.78 0.42 6.10
N SER A 63 -1.00 -0.52 7.04
CA SER A 63 -1.89 -1.67 6.81
C SER A 63 -3.36 -1.27 6.70
N ALA A 64 -3.83 -0.31 7.50
CA ALA A 64 -5.18 0.23 7.36
C ALA A 64 -5.38 0.91 6.00
N ALA A 65 -4.43 1.74 5.57
CA ALA A 65 -4.46 2.38 4.25
C ALA A 65 -4.44 1.35 3.09
N ALA A 66 -3.71 0.25 3.24
CA ALA A 66 -3.72 -0.84 2.25
C ALA A 66 -5.07 -1.58 2.20
N ILE A 67 -5.76 -1.73 3.33
CA ILE A 67 -7.11 -2.31 3.37
C ILE A 67 -8.13 -1.38 2.72
N ASP A 68 -8.12 -0.09 3.05
CA ASP A 68 -9.01 0.91 2.43
C ASP A 68 -8.79 0.98 0.90
N LEU A 69 -7.53 0.87 0.47
CA LEU A 69 -7.18 0.79 -0.95
C LEU A 69 -7.71 -0.47 -1.62
N LEU A 70 -7.67 -1.62 -0.93
CA LEU A 70 -8.22 -2.88 -1.44
C LEU A 70 -9.74 -2.77 -1.64
N ASP A 71 -10.46 -2.21 -0.67
CA ASP A 71 -11.91 -1.97 -0.73
C ASP A 71 -12.26 -1.03 -1.90
N ALA A 72 -11.49 0.05 -2.07
CA ALA A 72 -11.66 0.98 -3.19
C ALA A 72 -11.42 0.32 -4.55
N LEU A 73 -10.49 -0.64 -4.64
CA LEU A 73 -10.18 -1.39 -5.85
C LEU A 73 -11.27 -2.43 -6.20
N GLU A 74 -11.92 -3.01 -5.19
CA GLU A 74 -13.05 -3.93 -5.37
C GLU A 74 -14.35 -3.21 -5.76
N GLY A 75 -14.41 -1.90 -5.53
CA GLY A 75 -15.52 -1.04 -5.92
C GLY A 75 -15.68 -0.87 -7.43
N GLU A 76 -16.89 -0.50 -7.86
CA GLU A 76 -17.19 -0.14 -9.25
C GLU A 76 -16.82 1.32 -9.58
N GLU A 77 -16.37 2.09 -8.59
CA GLU A 77 -15.99 3.50 -8.74
C GLU A 77 -14.54 3.66 -9.20
N PRO A 78 -14.22 4.74 -9.95
CA PRO A 78 -12.86 4.99 -10.40
C PRO A 78 -11.93 5.23 -9.21
N LEU A 79 -10.78 4.53 -9.21
CA LEU A 79 -9.80 4.61 -8.13
C LEU A 79 -9.22 6.01 -8.03
N ARG A 80 -9.46 6.68 -6.89
CA ARG A 80 -8.91 7.99 -6.58
C ARG A 80 -7.91 7.86 -5.45
N LEU A 81 -6.67 8.23 -5.72
CA LEU A 81 -5.57 8.11 -4.79
C LEU A 81 -5.00 9.48 -4.49
N ASP A 82 -4.97 9.84 -3.22
CA ASP A 82 -4.14 10.95 -2.76
C ASP A 82 -2.65 10.59 -2.84
N ARG A 83 -1.80 11.60 -2.66
CA ARG A 83 -0.36 11.47 -2.80
C ARG A 83 0.24 10.42 -1.87
N GLU A 84 -0.29 10.29 -0.66
CA GLU A 84 0.16 9.30 0.32
C GLU A 84 -0.19 7.88 -0.15
N ALA A 85 -1.41 7.66 -0.63
CA ALA A 85 -1.81 6.40 -1.25
C ALA A 85 -0.96 6.06 -2.49
N LEU A 86 -0.66 7.03 -3.36
CA LEU A 86 0.23 6.80 -4.52
C LEU A 86 1.66 6.38 -4.10
N LEU A 87 2.20 6.99 -3.04
CA LEU A 87 3.50 6.59 -2.50
C LEU A 87 3.48 5.18 -1.93
N LEU A 88 2.40 4.81 -1.22
CA LEU A 88 2.18 3.46 -0.72
C LEU A 88 2.10 2.44 -1.86
N VAL A 89 1.33 2.73 -2.92
CA VAL A 89 1.22 1.87 -4.12
C VAL A 89 2.58 1.68 -4.80
N ARG A 90 3.39 2.74 -4.87
CA ARG A 90 4.73 2.65 -5.43
C ARG A 90 5.63 1.75 -4.59
N GLU A 91 5.60 1.89 -3.27
CA GLU A 91 6.37 1.08 -2.32
C GLU A 91 6.00 -0.41 -2.49
N LEU A 92 4.71 -0.75 -2.33
CA LEU A 92 4.24 -2.14 -2.37
C LEU A 92 4.47 -2.79 -3.74
N LEU A 93 4.28 -2.07 -4.86
CA LEU A 93 4.52 -2.65 -6.18
C LEU A 93 6.01 -2.85 -6.46
N SER A 94 6.88 -2.01 -5.87
CA SER A 94 8.33 -2.18 -5.99
C SER A 94 8.80 -3.43 -5.25
N GLU A 95 8.23 -3.68 -4.07
CA GLU A 95 8.46 -4.89 -3.28
C GLU A 95 7.91 -6.13 -3.98
N TYR A 96 6.64 -6.09 -4.40
CA TYR A 96 6.00 -7.16 -5.17
C TYR A 96 6.81 -7.52 -6.42
N LEU A 97 7.31 -6.52 -7.17
CA LEU A 97 8.08 -6.75 -8.40
C LEU A 97 9.35 -7.60 -8.18
N ALA A 98 9.94 -7.56 -6.99
CA ALA A 98 11.12 -8.37 -6.65
C ALA A 98 10.79 -9.88 -6.63
N GLY A 99 9.61 -10.24 -6.12
CA GLY A 99 9.10 -11.62 -6.04
C GLY A 99 8.11 -12.01 -7.16
N ALA A 100 7.66 -11.04 -7.96
CA ALA A 100 6.51 -11.22 -8.85
C ALA A 100 6.71 -12.32 -9.93
N PRO A 101 5.64 -13.10 -10.21
CA PRO A 101 5.60 -14.02 -11.34
C PRO A 101 5.90 -13.31 -12.67
N LEU A 102 6.53 -14.03 -13.61
CA LEU A 102 6.92 -13.45 -14.92
C LEU A 102 5.77 -12.79 -15.68
N ARG A 103 4.54 -13.32 -15.53
CA ARG A 103 3.32 -12.80 -16.15
C ARG A 103 3.02 -11.38 -15.68
N ASP A 104 3.22 -11.10 -14.40
CA ASP A 104 2.74 -9.88 -13.75
C ASP A 104 3.78 -8.76 -13.84
N ARG A 105 5.04 -9.08 -14.15
CA ARG A 105 6.15 -8.11 -14.21
C ARG A 105 5.97 -7.01 -15.25
N ALA A 106 5.32 -7.28 -16.37
CA ALA A 106 5.07 -6.26 -17.39
C ALA A 106 4.02 -5.27 -16.89
N THR A 107 2.91 -5.80 -16.39
CA THR A 107 1.78 -5.07 -15.84
C THR A 107 2.17 -4.27 -14.59
N CYS A 108 2.90 -4.87 -13.66
CA CYS A 108 3.44 -4.19 -12.46
C CYS A 108 4.29 -2.97 -12.83
N ARG A 109 5.11 -3.08 -13.88
CA ARG A 109 5.88 -1.92 -14.39
C ARG A 109 5.01 -0.86 -15.06
N SER A 110 3.92 -1.26 -15.73
CA SER A 110 2.92 -0.35 -16.28
C SER A 110 2.30 0.50 -15.16
N VAL A 111 1.81 -0.17 -14.11
CA VAL A 111 1.20 0.51 -12.96
C VAL A 111 2.20 1.41 -12.25
N LEU A 112 3.44 0.96 -12.01
CA LEU A 112 4.50 1.80 -11.44
C LEU A 112 4.82 3.03 -12.31
N ALA A 113 4.71 2.91 -13.64
CA ALA A 113 4.91 4.03 -14.53
C ALA A 113 3.75 5.04 -14.44
N ALA A 114 2.51 4.56 -14.37
CA ALA A 114 1.32 5.40 -14.19
C ALA A 114 1.35 6.15 -12.85
N VAL A 115 1.62 5.43 -11.75
CA VAL A 115 1.74 6.03 -10.41
C VAL A 115 2.84 7.09 -10.36
N ARG A 116 3.95 6.89 -11.07
CA ARG A 116 5.03 7.89 -11.15
C ARG A 116 4.64 9.12 -11.96
N ASP A 117 3.77 8.99 -12.96
CA ASP A 117 3.29 10.13 -13.76
C ASP A 117 2.41 11.06 -12.94
N GLU A 118 1.67 10.50 -11.97
CA GLU A 118 0.76 11.21 -11.07
C GLU A 118 1.43 11.79 -9.79
N LEU A 119 2.72 11.50 -9.55
CA LEU A 119 3.49 11.92 -8.36
C LEU A 119 4.34 13.19 -8.58
#